data_AF-O84942-F1
#
_entry.id   AF-O84942-F1
#
_cell.length_a   1.000
_cell.length_b   1.000
_cell.length_c   1.000
_cell.angle_alpha   90.00
_cell.angle_beta   90.00
_cell.angle_gamma   90.00
#
_symmetry.space_group_name_H-M   'P 1'
#
loop_
_entity.id
_entity.type
_entity.pdbx_description
1 polymer ?
#
loop_
_entity_poly.entity_id
_entity_poly.type
_entity_poly.pdbx_seq_one_letter_code
_entity_poly.pdbx_strand_id
1 'polypeptide(L)'
;LQLSGYCSSSEQMQKVRATLESWGVMYRDGVICDDLLVREVQDVLIKMGYPHAEVSSEGPGSVLIHDDIQMDQQWRKVQPLLADIPGLLHWQISHSHQSQGDDIISAIIENGLVGLVNVSPMRRSFVISGVLDESHQRILQETLAALKKKDPALSLIYQDIAPSHDESKYLPAPVAGFVQSRHGNYLLLTNKERLRVGALLPNGGEIVHLSADVVTIKHYDTLINYPLDFK
;
A
#
# COMPACT_ATOMS: atom_id res chain seq x y z
N LEU A 1 26.31 -18.69 33.49
CA LEU A 1 25.86 -18.95 32.11
C LEU A 1 25.74 -17.63 31.37
N GLN A 2 26.00 -17.58 30.07
CA GLN A 2 25.71 -16.40 29.24
C GLN A 2 24.76 -16.82 28.12
N LEU A 3 23.65 -16.10 27.99
CA LEU A 3 22.73 -16.23 26.88
C LEU A 3 23.02 -15.07 25.91
N SER A 4 23.26 -15.39 24.65
CA SER A 4 23.58 -14.40 23.62
C SER A 4 23.20 -14.93 22.25
N GLY A 5 23.00 -14.01 21.30
CA GLY A 5 22.56 -14.33 19.95
C GLY A 5 21.13 -13.86 19.74
N TYR A 6 20.45 -14.50 18.78
CA TYR A 6 19.13 -14.08 18.33
C TYR A 6 18.05 -15.12 18.65
N CYS A 7 16.83 -14.64 18.88
CA CYS A 7 15.61 -15.44 19.02
C CYS A 7 14.56 -14.94 18.03
N SER A 8 13.71 -15.84 17.54
CA SER A 8 12.57 -15.44 16.71
C SER A 8 11.45 -14.78 17.51
N SER A 9 11.31 -15.10 18.80
CA SER A 9 10.20 -14.65 19.64
C SER A 9 10.64 -14.33 21.08
N SER A 10 10.37 -13.11 21.50
CA SER A 10 10.53 -12.63 22.87
C SER A 10 9.70 -13.41 23.87
N GLU A 11 8.48 -13.82 23.51
CA GLU A 11 7.62 -14.65 24.37
C GLU A 11 8.23 -16.03 24.61
N GLN A 12 8.75 -16.68 23.56
CA GLN A 12 9.42 -17.98 23.71
C GLN A 12 10.68 -17.86 24.54
N MET A 13 11.48 -16.80 24.33
CA MET A 13 12.68 -16.55 25.13
C MET A 13 12.35 -16.30 26.60
N GLN A 14 11.21 -15.66 26.90
CA GLN A 14 10.74 -15.47 28.27
C GLN A 14 10.44 -16.81 28.98
N LYS A 15 9.94 -17.82 28.26
CA LYS A 15 9.73 -19.17 28.81
C LYS A 15 11.06 -19.87 29.14
N VAL A 16 12.08 -19.66 28.31
CA VAL A 16 13.44 -20.16 28.57
C VAL A 16 14.03 -19.51 29.82
N ARG A 17 13.90 -18.19 29.94
CA ARG A 17 14.34 -17.41 31.13
C ARG A 17 13.70 -17.91 32.41
N ALA A 18 12.37 -18.04 32.42
CA ALA A 18 11.61 -18.54 33.58
C ALA A 18 12.02 -19.97 33.96
N THR A 19 12.33 -20.82 32.98
CA THR A 19 12.79 -22.19 33.24
C THR A 19 14.17 -22.18 33.92
N LEU A 20 15.12 -21.39 33.40
CA LEU A 20 16.44 -21.25 34.00
C LEU A 20 16.38 -20.69 35.42
N GLU A 21 15.52 -19.71 35.66
CA GLU A 21 15.25 -19.15 36.98
C GLU A 21 14.67 -20.19 37.94
N SER A 22 13.72 -21.02 37.49
CA SER A 22 13.14 -22.10 38.31
C SER A 22 14.16 -23.16 38.73
N TRP A 23 15.23 -23.31 37.96
CA TRP A 23 16.36 -24.21 38.27
C TRP A 23 17.46 -23.52 39.09
N GLY A 24 17.28 -22.25 39.45
CA GLY A 24 18.27 -21.47 40.20
C GLY A 24 19.53 -21.14 39.39
N VAL A 25 19.46 -21.18 38.06
CA VAL A 25 20.61 -20.90 37.19
C VAL A 25 20.81 -19.40 37.08
N MET A 26 21.98 -18.92 37.51
CA MET A 26 22.40 -17.53 37.29
C MET A 26 22.98 -17.34 35.89
N TYR A 27 22.42 -16.38 35.13
CA TYR A 27 22.86 -16.08 33.77
C TYR A 27 22.95 -14.56 33.51
N ARG A 28 23.81 -14.18 32.55
CA ARG A 28 23.75 -12.86 31.90
C ARG A 28 23.01 -13.00 30.59
N ASP A 29 22.07 -12.11 30.35
CA ASP A 29 21.26 -12.11 29.14
C ASP A 29 21.69 -10.99 28.20
N GLY A 30 22.06 -11.36 26.99
CA GLY A 30 22.29 -10.47 25.86
C GLY A 30 21.62 -11.00 24.60
N VAL A 31 20.53 -11.76 24.75
CA VAL A 31 19.74 -12.27 23.63
C VAL A 31 18.83 -11.17 23.09
N ILE A 32 18.82 -11.01 21.77
CA ILE A 32 17.99 -10.03 21.05
C ILE A 32 16.96 -10.80 20.23
N CYS A 33 15.68 -10.47 20.36
CA CYS A 33 14.65 -11.16 19.56
C CYS A 33 14.23 -10.36 18.33
N ASP A 34 14.01 -11.08 17.24
CA ASP A 34 13.63 -10.53 15.95
C ASP A 34 12.29 -9.78 16.02
N ASP A 35 11.33 -10.27 16.81
CA ASP A 35 10.05 -9.59 17.03
C ASP A 35 10.19 -8.24 17.77
N LEU A 36 11.19 -8.11 18.63
CA LEU A 36 11.55 -6.85 19.26
C LEU A 36 12.20 -5.89 18.25
N LEU A 37 13.15 -6.38 17.44
CA LEU A 37 13.80 -5.59 16.39
C LEU A 37 12.78 -5.04 15.39
N VAL A 38 11.85 -5.88 14.93
CA VAL A 38 10.74 -5.46 14.05
C VAL A 38 9.95 -4.31 14.67
N ARG A 39 9.61 -4.41 15.97
CA ARG A 39 8.86 -3.35 16.67
C ARG A 39 9.67 -2.06 16.81
N GLU A 40 10.94 -2.14 17.18
CA GLU A 40 11.78 -0.95 17.36
C GLU A 40 12.00 -0.21 16.04
N VAL A 41 12.25 -0.94 14.95
CA VAL A 41 12.35 -0.36 13.59
C VAL A 41 11.02 0.28 13.18
N GLN A 42 9.89 -0.40 13.42
CA GLN A 42 8.56 0.12 13.14
C GLN A 42 8.30 1.44 13.89
N ASP A 43 8.65 1.52 15.17
CA ASP A 43 8.49 2.72 16.00
C ASP A 43 9.34 3.89 15.49
N VAL A 44 10.57 3.62 15.02
CA VAL A 44 11.43 4.63 14.39
C VAL A 44 10.77 5.16 13.12
N LEU A 45 10.28 4.28 12.24
CA LEU A 45 9.64 4.66 10.98
C LEU A 45 8.40 5.53 11.20
N ILE A 46 7.51 5.12 12.12
CA ILE A 46 6.31 5.90 12.48
C ILE A 46 6.69 7.30 12.99
N LYS A 47 7.65 7.39 13.92
CA LYS A 47 8.12 8.67 14.47
C LYS A 47 8.73 9.58 13.40
N MET A 48 9.33 8.99 12.37
CA MET A 48 10.01 9.69 11.29
C MET A 48 9.11 9.99 10.09
N GLY A 49 7.80 9.82 10.22
CA GLY A 49 6.83 10.21 9.19
C GLY A 49 6.55 9.13 8.15
N TYR A 50 6.86 7.87 8.44
CA TYR A 50 6.47 6.69 7.65
C TYR A 50 5.44 5.84 8.43
N PRO A 51 4.22 6.37 8.69
CA PRO A 51 3.22 5.69 9.52
C PRO A 51 2.63 4.44 8.86
N HIS A 52 2.86 4.27 7.55
CA HIS A 52 2.34 3.15 6.75
C HIS A 52 3.42 2.14 6.38
N ALA A 53 4.69 2.42 6.68
CA ALA A 53 5.75 1.44 6.50
C ALA A 53 5.45 0.19 7.32
N GLU A 54 5.71 -0.98 6.75
CA GLU A 54 5.61 -2.24 7.47
C GLU A 54 6.98 -2.89 7.60
N VAL A 55 7.26 -3.45 8.76
CA VAL A 55 8.53 -4.13 9.03
C VAL A 55 8.31 -5.62 9.23
N SER A 56 9.18 -6.44 8.65
CA SER A 56 9.22 -7.89 8.89
C SER A 56 10.66 -8.35 9.18
N SER A 57 10.81 -9.49 9.85
CA SER A 57 12.12 -10.10 10.08
C SER A 57 12.54 -10.92 8.87
N GLU A 58 13.80 -10.79 8.45
CA GLU A 58 14.46 -11.67 7.48
C GLU A 58 15.41 -12.67 8.16
N GLY A 59 15.35 -12.76 9.49
CA GLY A 59 16.21 -13.59 10.32
C GLY A 59 17.12 -12.76 11.22
N PRO A 60 18.13 -13.41 11.83
CA PRO A 60 18.94 -12.83 12.89
C PRO A 60 19.49 -11.43 12.56
N GLY A 61 19.05 -10.44 13.32
CA GLY A 61 19.50 -9.05 13.20
C GLY A 61 19.17 -8.38 11.86
N SER A 62 18.24 -8.94 11.08
CA SER A 62 17.93 -8.48 9.73
C SER A 62 16.43 -8.21 9.56
N VAL A 63 16.08 -7.06 8.98
CA VAL A 63 14.69 -6.67 8.74
C VAL A 63 14.45 -6.23 7.30
N LEU A 64 13.23 -6.45 6.82
CA LEU A 64 12.72 -5.92 5.57
C LEU A 64 11.66 -4.86 5.85
N ILE A 65 11.87 -3.67 5.30
CA ILE A 65 10.96 -2.53 5.38
C ILE A 65 10.19 -2.45 4.07
N HIS A 66 8.87 -2.53 4.14
CA HIS A 66 7.96 -2.40 3.01
C HIS A 66 7.30 -1.02 3.06
N ASP A 67 7.77 -0.12 2.21
CA ASP A 67 7.17 1.19 1.98
C ASP A 67 7.77 1.82 0.70
N ASP A 68 7.13 2.83 0.13
CA ASP A 68 7.70 3.63 -0.96
C ASP A 68 8.65 4.70 -0.40
N ILE A 69 9.80 4.25 0.11
CA ILE A 69 10.81 5.14 0.67
C ILE A 69 11.74 5.63 -0.43
N GLN A 70 11.75 6.95 -0.63
CA GLN A 70 12.66 7.64 -1.53
C GLN A 70 13.97 8.03 -0.81
N MET A 71 15.09 8.10 -1.55
CA MET A 71 16.40 8.49 -1.01
C MET A 71 16.51 10.02 -0.80
N ASP A 72 15.62 10.57 0.01
CA ASP A 72 15.45 12.00 0.25
C ASP A 72 16.08 12.46 1.59
N GLN A 73 15.85 13.72 1.96
CA GLN A 73 16.35 14.26 3.23
C GLN A 73 15.68 13.66 4.47
N GLN A 74 14.46 13.15 4.35
CA GLN A 74 13.73 12.52 5.45
C GLN A 74 14.35 11.14 5.73
N TRP A 75 14.55 10.33 4.70
CA TRP A 75 15.17 9.02 4.83
C TRP A 75 16.61 9.08 5.37
N ARG A 76 17.40 10.06 4.94
CA ARG A 76 18.76 10.28 5.47
C ARG A 76 18.81 10.52 6.98
N LYS A 77 17.72 11.01 7.59
CA LYS A 77 17.60 11.16 9.05
C LYS A 77 17.22 9.86 9.75
N VAL A 78 16.58 8.93 9.04
CA VAL A 78 16.18 7.62 9.58
C VAL A 78 17.37 6.67 9.68
N GLN A 79 18.24 6.65 8.67
CA GLN A 79 19.39 5.73 8.62
C GLN A 79 20.26 5.71 9.89
N PRO A 80 20.68 6.84 10.50
CA PRO A 80 21.44 6.79 11.73
C PRO A 80 20.63 6.24 12.91
N LEU A 81 19.33 6.51 12.97
CA LEU A 81 18.46 5.99 14.04
C LEU A 81 18.30 4.47 13.94
N LEU A 82 18.24 3.91 12.73
CA LEU A 82 18.25 2.46 12.53
C LEU A 82 19.60 1.85 12.91
N ALA A 83 20.71 2.50 12.54
CA ALA A 83 22.05 2.03 12.88
C ALA A 83 22.32 2.02 14.40
N ASP A 84 21.63 2.87 15.16
CA ASP A 84 21.73 2.93 16.62
C ASP A 84 20.88 1.85 17.34
N ILE A 85 20.04 1.08 16.63
CA ILE A 85 19.24 0.00 17.21
C ILE A 85 20.15 -1.18 17.59
N PRO A 86 20.28 -1.54 18.88
CA PRO A 86 21.13 -2.65 19.29
C PRO A 86 20.69 -3.98 18.69
N GLY A 87 21.61 -4.67 18.01
CA GLY A 87 21.34 -5.96 17.38
C GLY A 87 20.70 -5.89 15.99
N LEU A 88 20.38 -4.70 15.48
CA LEU A 88 20.06 -4.54 14.08
C LEU A 88 21.37 -4.49 13.26
N LEU A 89 21.59 -5.50 12.42
CA LEU A 89 22.77 -5.64 11.57
C LEU A 89 22.49 -5.18 10.15
N HIS A 90 21.32 -5.55 9.61
CA HIS A 90 20.94 -5.31 8.23
C HIS A 90 19.49 -4.85 8.14
N TRP A 91 19.23 -3.93 7.22
CA TRP A 91 17.87 -3.60 6.79
C TRP A 91 17.83 -3.44 5.28
N GLN A 92 16.72 -3.85 4.69
CA GLN A 92 16.44 -3.65 3.27
C GLN A 92 15.11 -2.92 3.10
N ILE A 93 14.98 -2.20 1.99
CA ILE A 93 13.73 -1.55 1.61
C ILE A 93 13.20 -2.29 0.39
N SER A 94 11.94 -2.71 0.46
CA SER A 94 11.21 -3.28 -0.67
C SER A 94 10.08 -2.33 -1.06
N HIS A 95 10.14 -1.82 -2.29
CA HIS A 95 9.12 -0.96 -2.90
C HIS A 95 7.90 -1.74 -3.44
N SER A 96 7.60 -2.92 -2.89
CA SER A 96 6.70 -3.93 -3.51
C SER A 96 5.30 -3.44 -3.84
N HIS A 97 4.77 -2.44 -3.13
CA HIS A 97 3.43 -1.92 -3.37
C HIS A 97 3.27 -1.21 -4.73
N GLN A 98 4.30 -0.51 -5.21
CA GLN A 98 4.16 0.28 -6.44
C GLN A 98 4.08 -0.60 -7.69
N SER A 99 4.93 -1.64 -7.78
CA SER A 99 4.88 -2.59 -8.90
C SER A 99 3.66 -3.51 -8.86
N GLN A 100 3.19 -3.90 -7.66
CA GLN A 100 1.99 -4.73 -7.51
C GLN A 100 0.71 -3.93 -7.82
N GLY A 101 0.63 -2.69 -7.35
CA GLY A 101 -0.49 -1.79 -7.64
C GLY A 101 -0.63 -1.53 -9.14
N ASP A 102 0.47 -1.26 -9.83
CA ASP A 102 0.47 -1.06 -11.28
C ASP A 102 -0.04 -2.30 -12.05
N ASP A 103 0.39 -3.51 -11.66
CA ASP A 103 -0.07 -4.76 -12.26
C ASP A 103 -1.58 -4.97 -12.04
N ILE A 104 -2.09 -4.69 -10.83
CA ILE A 104 -3.52 -4.80 -10.51
C ILE A 104 -4.32 -3.79 -11.32
N ILE A 105 -3.92 -2.52 -11.30
CA ILE A 105 -4.61 -1.45 -12.02
C ILE A 105 -4.63 -1.73 -13.51
N SER A 106 -3.52 -2.19 -14.07
CA SER A 106 -3.44 -2.57 -15.49
C SER A 106 -4.41 -3.71 -15.79
N ALA A 107 -4.48 -4.74 -14.95
CA ALA A 107 -5.43 -5.84 -15.12
C ALA A 107 -6.89 -5.38 -15.02
N ILE A 108 -7.22 -4.45 -14.11
CA ILE A 108 -8.56 -3.85 -14.02
C ILE A 108 -8.92 -3.08 -15.30
N ILE A 109 -7.98 -2.30 -15.85
CA ILE A 109 -8.18 -1.54 -17.09
C ILE A 109 -8.35 -2.49 -18.30
N GLU A 110 -7.46 -3.46 -18.46
CA GLU A 110 -7.45 -4.40 -19.58
C GLU A 110 -8.70 -5.29 -19.64
N ASN A 111 -9.27 -5.62 -18.48
CA ASN A 111 -10.49 -6.43 -18.37
C ASN A 111 -11.78 -5.59 -18.39
N GLY A 112 -11.68 -4.27 -18.63
CA GLY A 112 -12.85 -3.39 -18.77
C GLY A 112 -13.60 -3.12 -17.46
N LEU A 113 -12.93 -3.25 -16.31
CA LEU A 113 -13.49 -3.00 -14.97
C LEU A 113 -13.25 -1.56 -14.50
N VAL A 114 -12.51 -0.76 -15.28
CA VAL A 114 -12.29 0.67 -15.01
C VAL A 114 -13.62 1.44 -15.02
N GLY A 115 -13.79 2.37 -14.08
CA GLY A 115 -15.07 3.08 -13.89
C GLY A 115 -16.10 2.30 -13.06
N LEU A 116 -15.88 1.00 -12.80
CA LEU A 116 -16.80 0.15 -12.01
C LEU A 116 -16.26 -0.18 -10.62
N VAL A 117 -14.93 -0.31 -10.48
CA VAL A 117 -14.28 -0.60 -9.20
C VAL A 117 -13.16 0.38 -8.86
N ASN A 118 -13.02 0.69 -7.58
CA ASN A 118 -11.84 1.33 -7.01
C ASN A 118 -10.81 0.27 -6.63
N VAL A 119 -9.54 0.68 -6.61
CA VAL A 119 -8.42 -0.11 -6.08
C VAL A 119 -7.71 0.77 -5.06
N SER A 120 -7.49 0.27 -3.86
CA SER A 120 -6.74 0.99 -2.84
C SER A 120 -5.83 0.06 -2.05
N PRO A 121 -4.58 0.46 -1.75
CA PRO A 121 -3.75 -0.28 -0.83
C PRO A 121 -4.35 -0.24 0.58
N MET A 122 -4.29 -1.36 1.29
CA MET A 122 -4.67 -1.49 2.69
C MET A 122 -3.71 -2.45 3.39
N ARG A 123 -2.68 -1.90 4.05
CA ARG A 123 -1.61 -2.69 4.68
C ARG A 123 -1.00 -3.64 3.63
N ARG A 124 -0.95 -4.94 3.93
CA ARG A 124 -0.49 -6.01 3.04
C ARG A 124 -1.45 -6.43 1.93
N SER A 125 -2.60 -5.78 1.78
CA SER A 125 -3.61 -6.17 0.81
C SER A 125 -4.00 -5.02 -0.11
N PHE A 126 -4.51 -5.34 -1.29
CA PHE A 126 -5.26 -4.39 -2.09
C PHE A 126 -6.75 -4.66 -1.89
N VAL A 127 -7.50 -3.60 -1.59
CA VAL A 127 -8.95 -3.64 -1.53
C VAL A 127 -9.47 -3.17 -2.88
N ILE A 128 -10.30 -4.00 -3.48
CA ILE A 128 -11.09 -3.68 -4.66
C ILE A 128 -12.52 -3.46 -4.18
N SER A 129 -13.08 -2.28 -4.41
CA SER A 129 -14.45 -1.96 -4.00
C SER A 129 -15.27 -1.46 -5.17
N GLY A 130 -16.52 -1.90 -5.24
CA GLY A 130 -17.47 -1.47 -6.25
C GLY A 130 -18.73 -2.32 -6.20
N VAL A 131 -19.82 -1.82 -6.79
CA VAL A 131 -21.06 -2.59 -6.92
C VAL A 131 -21.14 -3.09 -8.36
N LEU A 132 -21.04 -4.41 -8.53
CA LEU A 132 -20.96 -5.07 -9.82
C LEU A 132 -22.19 -5.93 -10.09
N ASP A 133 -22.63 -5.99 -11.35
CA ASP A 133 -23.55 -7.04 -11.77
C ASP A 133 -22.85 -8.42 -11.85
N GLU A 134 -23.63 -9.48 -12.02
CA GLU A 134 -23.12 -10.86 -12.08
C GLU A 134 -22.04 -11.07 -13.17
N SER A 135 -22.17 -10.35 -14.30
CA SER A 135 -21.24 -10.49 -15.42
C SER A 135 -19.88 -9.88 -15.09
N HIS A 136 -19.88 -8.66 -14.55
CA HIS A 136 -18.66 -7.95 -14.14
C HIS A 136 -18.03 -8.60 -12.90
N GLN A 137 -18.84 -9.12 -11.97
CA GLN A 137 -18.33 -9.86 -10.82
C GLN A 137 -17.57 -11.11 -11.26
N ARG A 138 -18.05 -11.85 -12.26
CA ARG A 138 -17.34 -13.01 -12.81
C ARG A 138 -16.00 -12.62 -13.44
N ILE A 139 -15.99 -11.54 -14.25
CA ILE A 139 -14.76 -11.01 -14.86
C ILE A 139 -13.76 -10.59 -13.78
N LEU A 140 -14.22 -9.92 -12.71
CA LEU A 140 -13.38 -9.55 -11.58
C LEU A 140 -12.78 -10.79 -10.91
N GLN A 141 -13.58 -11.81 -10.60
CA GLN A 141 -13.05 -13.03 -9.97
C GLN A 141 -12.00 -13.74 -10.82
N GLU A 142 -12.22 -13.84 -12.14
CA GLU A 142 -11.24 -14.40 -13.08
C GLU A 142 -9.95 -13.57 -13.11
N THR A 143 -10.06 -12.23 -13.10
CA THR A 143 -8.94 -11.29 -13.06
C THR A 143 -8.12 -11.45 -11.76
N LEU A 144 -8.78 -11.46 -10.60
CA LEU A 144 -8.13 -11.62 -9.30
C LEU A 144 -7.44 -13.00 -9.17
N ALA A 145 -8.05 -14.06 -9.72
CA ALA A 145 -7.46 -15.38 -9.75
C ALA A 145 -6.19 -15.43 -10.63
N ALA A 146 -6.19 -14.75 -11.78
CA ALA A 146 -5.01 -14.65 -12.65
C ALA A 146 -3.86 -13.91 -11.97
N LEU A 147 -4.15 -12.80 -11.28
CA LEU A 147 -3.18 -12.03 -10.51
C LEU A 147 -2.56 -12.88 -9.38
N LYS A 148 -3.38 -13.58 -8.58
CA LYS A 148 -2.88 -14.49 -7.53
C LYS A 148 -2.07 -15.68 -8.06
N LYS A 149 -2.36 -16.12 -9.29
CA LYS A 149 -1.56 -17.17 -9.94
C LYS A 149 -0.17 -16.67 -10.34
N LYS A 150 -0.06 -15.39 -10.74
CA LYS A 150 1.21 -14.73 -11.08
C LYS A 150 2.03 -14.43 -9.83
N ASP A 151 1.39 -13.95 -8.77
CA ASP A 151 2.00 -13.66 -7.47
C ASP A 151 1.17 -14.29 -6.33
N PRO A 152 1.56 -15.49 -5.84
CA PRO A 152 0.87 -16.16 -4.74
C PRO A 152 0.91 -15.41 -3.41
N ALA A 153 1.83 -14.45 -3.23
CA ALA A 153 1.91 -13.63 -2.02
C ALA A 153 0.93 -12.44 -2.05
N LEU A 154 0.30 -12.18 -3.21
CA LEU A 154 -0.61 -11.06 -3.39
C LEU A 154 -1.93 -11.25 -2.64
N SER A 155 -2.18 -10.37 -1.66
CA SER A 155 -3.44 -10.35 -0.92
C SER A 155 -4.42 -9.38 -1.58
N LEU A 156 -5.53 -9.92 -2.09
CA LEU A 156 -6.60 -9.17 -2.75
C LEU A 156 -7.91 -9.42 -2.02
N ILE A 157 -8.63 -8.35 -1.72
CA ILE A 157 -9.92 -8.37 -1.02
C ILE A 157 -10.93 -7.62 -1.89
N TYR A 158 -12.02 -8.28 -2.27
CA TYR A 158 -13.16 -7.62 -2.92
C TYR A 158 -14.23 -7.25 -1.88
N GLN A 159 -14.76 -6.05 -1.98
CA GLN A 159 -15.88 -5.56 -1.18
C GLN A 159 -16.98 -5.02 -2.09
N ASP A 160 -18.19 -5.57 -1.96
CA ASP A 160 -19.38 -5.10 -2.67
C ASP A 160 -19.94 -3.85 -1.96
N ILE A 161 -19.22 -2.74 -2.11
CA ILE A 161 -19.50 -1.46 -1.46
C ILE A 161 -19.26 -0.36 -2.49
N ALA A 162 -20.20 0.59 -2.57
CA ALA A 162 -20.06 1.73 -3.46
C ALA A 162 -18.84 2.60 -3.09
N PRO A 163 -18.13 3.17 -4.09
CA PRO A 163 -17.09 4.16 -3.88
C PRO A 163 -17.53 5.30 -2.95
N SER A 164 -16.63 5.78 -2.09
CA SER A 164 -16.93 6.96 -1.26
C SER A 164 -16.90 8.23 -2.12
N HIS A 165 -17.86 9.13 -1.92
CA HIS A 165 -17.94 10.40 -2.68
C HIS A 165 -16.92 11.47 -2.24
N ASP A 166 -16.06 11.20 -1.25
CA ASP A 166 -15.21 12.19 -0.58
C ASP A 166 -13.83 12.39 -1.25
N GLU A 167 -13.75 12.12 -2.55
CA GLU A 167 -12.50 12.06 -3.32
C GLU A 167 -12.25 13.34 -4.15
N SER A 168 -12.94 14.43 -3.81
CA SER A 168 -12.75 15.78 -4.41
C SER A 168 -11.33 16.35 -4.29
N LYS A 169 -10.43 15.66 -3.58
CA LYS A 169 -9.03 16.02 -3.36
C LYS A 169 -8.12 15.76 -4.57
N TYR A 170 -8.55 14.95 -5.54
CA TYR A 170 -7.68 14.55 -6.64
C TYR A 170 -7.76 15.46 -7.86
N LEU A 171 -8.88 16.15 -8.06
CA LEU A 171 -9.05 17.10 -9.16
C LEU A 171 -8.54 18.50 -8.75
N PRO A 172 -7.90 19.25 -9.68
CA PRO A 172 -7.34 20.57 -9.37
C PRO A 172 -8.42 21.64 -9.14
N ALA A 173 -9.65 21.40 -9.59
CA ALA A 173 -10.81 22.23 -9.35
C ALA A 173 -12.11 21.39 -9.46
N PRO A 174 -13.24 21.85 -8.89
CA PRO A 174 -14.52 21.19 -9.06
C PRO A 174 -14.92 21.01 -10.53
N VAL A 175 -15.63 19.93 -10.81
CA VAL A 175 -16.15 19.64 -12.15
C VAL A 175 -17.28 20.61 -12.49
N ALA A 176 -17.19 21.26 -13.65
CA ALA A 176 -18.24 22.12 -14.20
C ALA A 176 -19.12 21.38 -15.23
N GLY A 177 -18.60 20.36 -15.90
CA GLY A 177 -19.39 19.57 -16.85
C GLY A 177 -18.58 18.49 -17.57
N PHE A 178 -19.27 17.52 -18.13
CA PHE A 178 -18.71 16.59 -19.10
C PHE A 178 -19.12 17.00 -20.52
N VAL A 179 -18.15 17.06 -21.43
CA VAL A 179 -18.39 17.50 -22.81
C VAL A 179 -18.03 16.39 -23.78
N GLN A 180 -19.05 15.92 -24.51
CA GLN A 180 -18.88 15.04 -25.67
C GLN A 180 -18.70 15.89 -26.93
N SER A 181 -17.67 15.60 -27.71
CA SER A 181 -17.40 16.30 -28.96
C SER A 181 -16.84 15.37 -30.03
N ARG A 182 -16.89 15.81 -31.29
CA ARG A 182 -16.24 15.09 -32.42
C ARG A 182 -14.72 14.97 -32.27
N HIS A 183 -14.11 15.79 -31.41
CA HIS A 183 -12.68 15.78 -31.11
C HIS A 183 -12.36 15.03 -29.82
N GLY A 184 -13.27 14.13 -29.39
CA GLY A 184 -13.16 13.35 -28.17
C GLY A 184 -13.81 14.01 -26.96
N ASN A 185 -14.02 13.19 -25.95
CA ASN A 185 -14.64 13.56 -24.69
C ASN A 185 -13.63 14.28 -23.79
N TYR A 186 -14.10 15.23 -22.99
CA TYR A 186 -13.29 15.88 -21.97
C TYR A 186 -14.15 16.33 -20.77
N LEU A 187 -13.52 16.39 -19.61
CA LEU A 187 -14.06 16.96 -18.39
C LEU A 187 -13.72 18.45 -18.35
N LEU A 188 -14.73 19.31 -18.21
CA LEU A 188 -14.56 20.74 -18.01
C LEU A 188 -14.59 21.04 -16.51
N LEU A 189 -13.54 21.68 -16.02
CA LEU A 189 -13.47 22.14 -14.63
C LEU A 189 -13.93 23.59 -14.49
N THR A 190 -14.30 23.99 -13.28
CA THR A 190 -14.75 25.37 -12.96
C THR A 190 -13.69 26.44 -13.20
N ASN A 191 -12.40 26.06 -13.16
CA ASN A 191 -11.27 26.91 -13.56
C ASN A 191 -11.06 27.00 -15.09
N LYS A 192 -11.99 26.42 -15.89
CA LYS A 192 -11.98 26.32 -17.37
C LYS A 192 -10.96 25.34 -17.96
N GLU A 193 -10.25 24.59 -17.12
CA GLU A 193 -9.36 23.53 -17.57
C GLU A 193 -10.13 22.37 -18.20
N ARG A 194 -9.51 21.70 -19.16
CA ARG A 194 -10.10 20.58 -19.91
C ARG A 194 -9.24 19.34 -19.72
N LEU A 195 -9.77 18.37 -18.97
CA LEU A 195 -9.08 17.11 -18.72
C LEU A 195 -9.56 16.03 -19.70
N ARG A 196 -8.62 15.28 -20.26
CA ARG A 196 -8.85 14.15 -21.17
C ARG A 196 -8.18 12.91 -20.60
N VAL A 197 -8.55 11.74 -21.11
CA VAL A 197 -7.78 10.51 -20.84
C VAL A 197 -6.29 10.74 -21.21
N GLY A 198 -5.39 10.33 -20.32
CA GLY A 198 -3.94 10.58 -20.37
C GLY A 198 -3.50 11.94 -19.81
N ALA A 199 -4.43 12.77 -19.29
CA ALA A 199 -4.05 14.03 -18.64
C ALA A 199 -3.40 13.76 -17.28
N LEU A 200 -2.23 14.37 -17.06
CA LEU A 200 -1.53 14.38 -15.78
C LEU A 200 -2.02 15.53 -14.91
N LEU A 201 -2.33 15.24 -13.66
CA LEU A 201 -2.83 16.16 -12.66
C LEU A 201 -1.66 16.72 -11.82
N PRO A 202 -1.79 17.93 -11.24
CA PRO A 202 -0.71 18.55 -10.45
C PRO A 202 -0.24 17.74 -9.23
N ASN A 203 -1.10 16.87 -8.71
CA ASN A 203 -0.79 15.97 -7.59
C ASN A 203 -0.13 14.64 -8.02
N GLY A 204 0.20 14.48 -9.31
CA GLY A 204 0.78 13.26 -9.88
C GLY A 204 -0.24 12.22 -10.32
N GLY A 205 -1.54 12.51 -10.27
CA GLY A 205 -2.58 11.62 -10.80
C GLY A 205 -2.66 11.62 -12.32
N GLU A 206 -3.26 10.59 -12.89
CA GLU A 206 -3.53 10.46 -14.33
C GLU A 206 -5.00 10.13 -14.56
N ILE A 207 -5.64 10.80 -15.51
CA ILE A 207 -6.99 10.45 -15.96
C ILE A 207 -6.90 9.20 -16.86
N VAL A 208 -7.39 8.06 -16.38
CA VAL A 208 -7.31 6.79 -17.12
C VAL A 208 -8.63 6.38 -17.77
N HIS A 209 -9.75 6.90 -17.29
CA HIS A 209 -11.05 6.70 -17.92
C HIS A 209 -11.94 7.93 -17.74
N LEU A 210 -12.81 8.15 -18.72
CA LEU A 210 -13.75 9.26 -18.71
C LEU A 210 -15.03 8.88 -19.48
N SER A 211 -16.17 8.95 -18.79
CA SER A 211 -17.50 8.79 -19.34
C SER A 211 -18.42 9.92 -18.88
N ALA A 212 -19.70 9.85 -19.23
CA ALA A 212 -20.69 10.81 -18.75
C ALA A 212 -20.97 10.66 -17.24
N ASP A 213 -20.77 9.46 -16.70
CA ASP A 213 -21.18 9.09 -15.35
C ASP A 213 -20.00 9.02 -14.38
N VAL A 214 -18.76 8.87 -14.89
CA VAL A 214 -17.58 8.66 -14.05
C VAL A 214 -16.31 9.20 -14.71
N VAL A 215 -15.42 9.75 -13.89
CA VAL A 215 -14.01 9.94 -14.23
C VAL A 215 -13.16 9.05 -13.33
N THR A 216 -12.24 8.31 -13.93
CA THR A 216 -11.32 7.46 -13.17
C THR A 216 -9.92 8.05 -13.17
N ILE A 217 -9.35 8.17 -11.97
CA ILE A 217 -8.03 8.71 -11.72
C ILE A 217 -7.15 7.57 -11.21
N LYS A 218 -6.00 7.35 -11.85
CA LYS A 218 -4.90 6.57 -11.29
C LYS A 218 -4.02 7.52 -10.49
N HIS A 219 -3.72 7.18 -9.25
CA HIS A 219 -2.80 7.93 -8.41
C HIS A 219 -1.94 6.96 -7.62
N TYR A 220 -0.65 6.88 -7.95
CA TYR A 220 0.26 5.85 -7.45
C TYR A 220 -0.34 4.43 -7.64
N ASP A 221 -0.54 3.69 -6.55
CA ASP A 221 -1.08 2.34 -6.48
C ASP A 221 -2.61 2.30 -6.25
N THR A 222 -3.27 3.46 -6.41
CA THR A 222 -4.71 3.63 -6.20
C THR A 222 -5.43 3.93 -7.53
N LEU A 223 -6.60 3.32 -7.71
CA LEU A 223 -7.54 3.61 -8.79
C LEU A 223 -8.85 4.12 -8.21
N ILE A 224 -9.28 5.28 -8.68
CA ILE A 224 -10.27 6.12 -8.01
C ILE A 224 -11.35 6.48 -9.01
N ASN A 225 -12.56 5.97 -8.84
CA ASN A 225 -13.72 6.31 -9.65
C ASN A 225 -14.50 7.43 -8.98
N TYR A 226 -14.46 8.61 -9.58
CA TYR A 226 -15.26 9.75 -9.16
C TYR A 226 -16.55 9.82 -9.98
N PRO A 227 -17.73 9.52 -9.38
CA PRO A 227 -19.00 9.62 -10.08
C PRO A 227 -19.30 11.09 -10.38
N LEU A 228 -19.78 11.34 -11.58
CA LEU A 228 -20.18 12.65 -12.07
C LEU A 228 -21.70 12.79 -11.89
N ASP A 229 -22.12 13.61 -10.94
CA ASP A 229 -23.53 13.97 -10.79
C ASP A 229 -23.74 15.41 -11.27
N PHE A 230 -24.44 15.55 -12.40
CA PHE A 230 -24.79 16.83 -13.02
C PHE A 230 -26.28 17.16 -12.87
N LYS A 231 -26.93 16.69 -11.78
CA LYS A 231 -28.32 17.03 -11.46
C LYS A 231 -28.51 18.48 -11.05
#